data_AF-A0A067Z1N6-F1
#
_entry.id   AF-A0A067Z1N6-F1
#
_cell.length_a   1.000
_cell.length_b   1.000
_cell.length_c   1.000
_cell.angle_alpha   90.00
_cell.angle_beta   90.00
_cell.angle_gamma   90.00
#
_symmetry.space_group_name_H-M   'P 1'
#
loop_
_entity.id
_entity.type
_entity.pdbx_description
1 polymer ?
#
loop_
_entity_poly.entity_id
_entity_poly.type
_entity_poly.pdbx_seq_one_letter_code
_entity_poly.pdbx_strand_id
1 'polypeptide(L)'
;MNAVSSTQSAIQSGSRWTIADAMKIHTDDPTTTMPVIDYAFPVIDSDVWQWDTWLLRDIHGKTVTFKGWYVMFALVADRSATGDTVEGWHSRNNYSYIGYYYSRTGNGADWKFGGRVIKEGANSRSWEWSGCAVMRENSGSTVDLFYTSVNDTPSESVPSYTTGRILADANGVWFEGFDVCTDMFQADGVHYANIVEDQYWDFRDPHIFRNPDDNQIYALFEGNVPGMRGDFTIGSDEMGLVPPATTVPAGAQYGAAAIGIARLKSDSTKGDFSQWEMLPALVTALGVNDQTERPHVVFQDGLTYLFTISHHSTFTGNSTGPDGVYGFVSRNGIFGPYAPLNGSGLVLGNPSSAPYETYSHFVDPAGYVQSFIDTLPQPGSADPQNPETYRIGGTLAPTVKIVLDGERTFLTEVHAYGQVYAQGVWPTSSAWDKRS
;
A
#
# COMPACT_ATOMS: atom_id res chain seq x y z
N MET A 1 -24.67 46.04 -16.47
CA MET A 1 -23.90 45.47 -15.36
C MET A 1 -24.32 44.02 -15.25
N ASN A 2 -23.55 43.12 -15.86
CA ASN A 2 -23.83 41.68 -15.84
C ASN A 2 -23.11 41.09 -14.65
N ALA A 3 -23.88 40.66 -13.64
CA ALA A 3 -23.36 39.93 -12.50
C ALA A 3 -22.95 38.53 -12.98
N VAL A 4 -21.65 38.27 -12.93
CA VAL A 4 -21.09 36.93 -13.09
C VAL A 4 -21.44 36.16 -11.83
N SER A 5 -22.34 35.18 -11.99
CA SER A 5 -22.62 34.15 -10.99
C SER A 5 -21.38 33.26 -10.87
N SER A 6 -20.57 33.47 -9.84
CA SER A 6 -19.53 32.53 -9.42
C SER A 6 -20.21 31.33 -8.77
N THR A 7 -20.35 30.23 -9.51
CA THR A 7 -20.60 28.91 -8.93
C THR A 7 -19.34 28.48 -8.20
N GLN A 8 -19.31 28.74 -6.90
CA GLN A 8 -18.37 28.12 -5.97
C GLN A 8 -18.71 26.62 -5.99
N SER A 9 -17.93 25.81 -6.71
CA SER A 9 -18.02 24.36 -6.62
C SER A 9 -17.81 24.00 -5.16
N ALA A 10 -18.84 23.45 -4.51
CA ALA A 10 -18.70 22.90 -3.17
C ALA A 10 -17.51 21.94 -3.21
N ILE A 11 -16.47 22.23 -2.41
CA ILE A 11 -15.39 21.29 -2.18
C ILE A 11 -16.09 20.05 -1.59
N GLN A 12 -16.19 18.99 -2.38
CA GLN A 12 -16.74 17.73 -1.88
C GLN A 12 -15.82 17.29 -0.75
N SER A 13 -16.30 17.40 0.50
CA SER A 13 -15.58 16.85 1.64
C SER A 13 -15.41 15.35 1.40
N GLY A 14 -14.19 14.83 1.60
CA GLY A 14 -13.92 13.40 1.53
C GLY A 14 -14.90 12.56 2.34
N SER A 15 -14.97 11.28 2.03
CA SER A 15 -15.75 10.33 2.83
C SER A 15 -15.08 10.14 4.19
N ARG A 16 -15.85 9.69 5.18
CA ARG A 16 -15.33 9.45 6.53
C ARG A 16 -15.48 7.98 6.86
N TRP A 17 -14.41 7.35 7.33
CA TRP A 17 -14.50 6.12 8.09
C TRP A 17 -14.81 6.51 9.53
N THR A 18 -16.07 6.35 9.93
CA THR A 18 -16.57 6.91 11.19
C THR A 18 -16.34 5.95 12.36
N ILE A 19 -16.42 6.48 13.59
CA ILE A 19 -16.39 5.67 14.81
C ILE A 19 -17.53 4.64 14.80
N ALA A 20 -18.72 5.01 14.30
CA ALA A 20 -19.84 4.10 14.14
C ALA A 20 -19.55 2.93 13.18
N ASP A 21 -18.80 3.17 12.11
CA ASP A 21 -18.37 2.12 11.18
C ASP A 21 -17.34 1.20 11.85
N ALA A 22 -16.36 1.76 12.55
CA ALA A 22 -15.34 0.99 13.28
C ALA A 22 -15.95 0.12 14.40
N MET A 23 -17.06 0.54 15.02
CA MET A 23 -17.82 -0.28 15.98
C MET A 23 -18.42 -1.56 15.36
N LYS A 24 -18.44 -1.69 14.03
CA LYS A 24 -18.90 -2.88 13.30
C LYS A 24 -17.78 -3.87 12.98
N ILE A 25 -16.54 -3.57 13.32
CA ILE A 25 -15.43 -4.48 13.08
C ILE A 25 -15.59 -5.72 13.95
N HIS A 26 -15.48 -6.89 13.32
CA HIS A 26 -15.54 -8.19 13.97
C HIS A 26 -14.34 -9.04 13.53
N THR A 27 -13.41 -9.28 14.45
CA THR A 27 -12.30 -10.22 14.25
C THR A 27 -12.83 -11.66 14.20
N ASP A 28 -12.11 -12.54 13.52
CA ASP A 28 -12.42 -13.97 13.38
C ASP A 28 -13.74 -14.28 12.65
N ASP A 29 -14.23 -13.37 11.80
CA ASP A 29 -15.27 -13.70 10.83
C ASP A 29 -14.69 -14.69 9.79
N PRO A 30 -15.28 -15.88 9.61
CA PRO A 30 -14.73 -16.92 8.74
C PRO A 30 -14.68 -16.54 7.25
N THR A 31 -15.36 -15.47 6.85
CA THR A 31 -15.37 -14.97 5.47
C THR A 31 -14.37 -13.83 5.22
N THR A 32 -13.81 -13.22 6.27
CA THR A 32 -12.89 -12.07 6.18
C THR A 32 -11.69 -12.21 7.14
N THR A 33 -11.33 -13.43 7.52
CA THR A 33 -10.14 -13.72 8.36
C THR A 33 -9.10 -14.49 7.59
N MET A 34 -7.85 -14.06 7.67
CA MET A 34 -6.69 -14.72 7.07
C MET A 34 -6.50 -16.11 7.70
N PRO A 35 -6.23 -17.17 6.91
CA PRO A 35 -5.97 -18.49 7.47
C PRO A 35 -4.61 -18.54 8.16
N VAL A 36 -4.59 -19.05 9.40
CA VAL A 36 -3.35 -19.21 10.19
C VAL A 36 -2.26 -19.91 9.37
N ILE A 37 -1.12 -19.23 9.23
CA ILE A 37 0.06 -19.74 8.54
C ILE A 37 0.74 -20.85 9.37
N ASP A 38 1.34 -21.82 8.68
CA ASP A 38 2.16 -22.85 9.31
C ASP A 38 3.45 -22.24 9.91
N TYR A 39 3.74 -22.53 11.17
CA TYR A 39 4.96 -22.09 11.87
C TYR A 39 6.25 -22.47 11.12
N ALA A 40 6.23 -23.52 10.30
CA ALA A 40 7.33 -23.97 9.45
C ALA A 40 7.31 -23.38 8.03
N PHE A 41 6.78 -22.16 7.85
CA PHE A 41 6.78 -21.45 6.55
C PHE A 41 8.19 -21.35 5.90
N PRO A 42 8.30 -21.38 4.56
CA PRO A 42 9.57 -21.20 3.87
C PRO A 42 10.02 -19.73 3.90
N VAL A 43 11.32 -19.50 3.74
CA VAL A 43 11.89 -18.15 3.55
C VAL A 43 12.41 -18.06 2.11
N ILE A 44 12.02 -17.00 1.40
CA ILE A 44 12.39 -16.78 0.00
C ILE A 44 13.90 -16.60 -0.20
N ASP A 45 14.57 -15.96 0.76
CA ASP A 45 15.97 -15.59 0.70
C ASP A 45 16.53 -15.48 2.14
N SER A 46 17.61 -16.20 2.41
CA SER A 46 18.24 -16.24 3.74
C SER A 46 19.13 -15.05 4.04
N ASP A 47 19.44 -14.22 3.05
CA ASP A 47 20.41 -13.13 3.18
C ASP A 47 19.72 -11.76 3.42
N VAL A 48 18.42 -11.67 3.13
CA VAL A 48 17.65 -10.43 3.24
C VAL A 48 16.36 -10.62 4.06
N TRP A 49 15.91 -9.54 4.68
CA TRP A 49 14.53 -9.35 5.12
C TRP A 49 13.73 -8.82 3.96
N GLN A 50 12.59 -9.43 3.61
CA GLN A 50 11.67 -8.92 2.60
C GLN A 50 10.31 -8.59 3.24
N TRP A 51 9.70 -7.46 2.90
CA TRP A 51 8.34 -7.13 3.36
C TRP A 51 7.45 -6.60 2.24
N ASP A 52 7.09 -5.31 2.27
CA ASP A 52 6.17 -4.69 1.32
C ASP A 52 6.54 -5.04 -0.11
N THR A 53 5.59 -5.63 -0.83
CA THR A 53 5.82 -6.18 -2.16
C THR A 53 4.75 -5.66 -3.13
N TRP A 54 5.16 -5.37 -4.35
CA TRP A 54 4.26 -5.01 -5.46
C TRP A 54 4.72 -5.62 -6.77
N LEU A 55 3.77 -5.91 -7.65
CA LEU A 55 4.03 -6.53 -8.94
C LEU A 55 4.25 -5.50 -10.04
N LEU A 56 5.00 -5.88 -11.07
CA LEU A 56 5.05 -5.12 -12.32
C LEU A 56 3.66 -5.10 -12.96
N ARG A 57 3.12 -3.89 -13.14
CA ARG A 57 1.77 -3.70 -13.68
C ARG A 57 1.71 -2.68 -14.80
N ASP A 58 0.61 -2.65 -15.53
CA ASP A 58 0.27 -1.51 -16.37
C ASP A 58 -0.35 -0.35 -15.55
N ILE A 59 -0.58 0.79 -16.21
CA ILE A 59 -1.17 1.98 -15.58
C ILE A 59 -2.65 1.79 -15.21
N HIS A 60 -3.29 0.72 -15.71
CA HIS A 60 -4.67 0.36 -15.41
C HIS A 60 -4.78 -0.62 -14.23
N GLY A 61 -3.66 -0.87 -13.54
CA GLY A 61 -3.61 -1.72 -12.36
C GLY A 61 -3.36 -3.20 -12.66
N LYS A 62 -3.28 -3.61 -13.93
CA LYS A 62 -3.18 -5.03 -14.26
C LYS A 62 -1.75 -5.55 -14.12
N THR A 63 -1.57 -6.64 -13.39
CA THR A 63 -0.28 -7.35 -13.33
C THR A 63 0.10 -7.89 -14.70
N VAL A 64 1.32 -7.62 -15.15
CA VAL A 64 1.82 -8.04 -16.46
C VAL A 64 3.11 -8.84 -16.35
N THR A 65 3.29 -9.81 -17.24
CA THR A 65 4.61 -10.42 -17.47
C THR A 65 5.41 -9.66 -18.52
N PHE A 66 6.74 -9.68 -18.41
CA PHE A 66 7.64 -9.12 -19.41
C PHE A 66 8.45 -10.25 -20.08
N LYS A 67 8.27 -10.47 -21.39
CA LYS A 67 8.92 -11.56 -22.15
C LYS A 67 8.82 -12.94 -21.46
N GLY A 68 7.66 -13.22 -20.86
CA GLY A 68 7.39 -14.48 -20.14
C GLY A 68 8.05 -14.58 -18.76
N TRP A 69 8.43 -13.46 -18.16
CA TRP A 69 8.89 -13.37 -16.78
C TRP A 69 7.87 -12.63 -15.92
N TYR A 70 7.56 -13.20 -14.76
CA TYR A 70 6.92 -12.51 -13.66
C TYR A 70 7.98 -11.67 -12.95
N VAL A 71 7.62 -10.46 -12.54
CA VAL A 71 8.51 -9.54 -11.83
C VAL A 71 7.76 -8.92 -10.66
N MET A 72 8.38 -8.99 -9.49
CA MET A 72 7.94 -8.27 -8.30
C MET A 72 9.07 -7.40 -7.77
N PHE A 73 8.68 -6.35 -7.09
CA PHE A 73 9.54 -5.41 -6.38
C PHE A 73 9.20 -5.53 -4.90
N ALA A 74 10.19 -5.40 -4.04
CA ALA A 74 9.97 -5.45 -2.61
C ALA A 74 10.91 -4.52 -1.88
N LEU A 75 10.47 -4.07 -0.71
CA LEU A 75 11.39 -3.55 0.29
C LEU A 75 12.22 -4.68 0.86
N VAL A 76 13.54 -4.46 0.88
CA VAL A 76 14.53 -5.39 1.38
C VAL A 76 15.54 -4.68 2.29
N ALA A 77 16.03 -5.40 3.29
CA ALA A 77 17.18 -5.00 4.08
C ALA A 77 18.11 -6.21 4.26
N ASP A 78 19.41 -5.99 4.14
CA ASP A 78 20.37 -7.07 4.30
C ASP A 78 20.43 -7.51 5.77
N ARG A 79 20.28 -8.81 6.02
CA ARG A 79 20.43 -9.39 7.38
C ARG A 79 21.84 -9.19 7.92
N SER A 80 22.83 -9.10 7.04
CA SER A 80 24.21 -8.79 7.41
C SER A 80 24.39 -7.36 7.94
N ALA A 81 23.53 -6.42 7.55
CA ALA A 81 23.57 -5.03 8.00
C ALA A 81 22.76 -4.80 9.29
N THR A 82 21.65 -5.53 9.44
CA THR A 82 20.70 -5.39 10.58
C THR A 82 20.96 -6.40 11.70
N GLY A 83 21.58 -7.53 11.39
CA GLY A 83 21.62 -8.72 12.24
C GLY A 83 20.38 -9.60 12.05
N ASP A 84 20.57 -10.92 12.08
CA ASP A 84 19.48 -11.90 12.06
C ASP A 84 18.86 -12.07 13.47
N THR A 85 18.29 -10.98 14.00
CA THR A 85 17.78 -10.89 15.38
C THR A 85 16.45 -10.14 15.43
N VAL A 86 15.78 -10.19 16.58
CA VAL A 86 14.58 -9.38 16.86
C VAL A 86 14.86 -7.88 16.70
N GLU A 87 16.00 -7.40 17.19
CA GLU A 87 16.41 -6.00 17.04
C GLU A 87 16.68 -5.63 15.57
N GLY A 88 17.33 -6.52 14.83
CA GLY A 88 17.58 -6.34 13.40
C GLY A 88 16.29 -6.27 12.59
N TRP A 89 15.32 -7.13 12.90
CA TRP A 89 13.99 -7.08 12.28
C TRP A 89 13.28 -5.77 12.55
N HIS A 90 13.20 -5.34 13.82
CA HIS A 90 12.46 -4.12 14.19
C HIS A 90 13.15 -2.82 13.77
N SER A 91 14.43 -2.86 13.40
CA SER A 91 15.18 -1.69 12.88
C SER A 91 15.32 -1.67 11.35
N ARG A 92 14.87 -2.73 10.64
CA ARG A 92 15.09 -2.93 9.20
C ARG A 92 14.64 -1.77 8.30
N ASN A 93 13.61 -1.03 8.69
CA ASN A 93 13.08 0.10 7.93
C ASN A 93 14.14 1.19 7.71
N ASN A 94 15.15 1.28 8.60
CA ASN A 94 16.29 2.20 8.52
C ASN A 94 17.46 1.66 7.68
N TYR A 95 17.23 0.59 6.92
CA TYR A 95 18.20 -0.06 6.04
C TYR A 95 17.57 -0.39 4.68
N SER A 96 16.34 0.05 4.45
CA SER A 96 15.53 -0.43 3.34
C SER A 96 16.01 0.10 1.99
N TYR A 97 16.04 -0.80 1.02
CA TYR A 97 16.17 -0.50 -0.39
C TYR A 97 15.12 -1.28 -1.19
N ILE A 98 14.86 -0.86 -2.42
CA ILE A 98 13.97 -1.57 -3.33
C ILE A 98 14.77 -2.61 -4.10
N GLY A 99 14.48 -3.87 -3.84
CA GLY A 99 14.96 -5.01 -4.61
C GLY A 99 13.92 -5.48 -5.62
N TYR A 100 14.33 -6.32 -6.56
CA TYR A 100 13.41 -7.03 -7.44
C TYR A 100 13.67 -8.53 -7.43
N TYR A 101 12.62 -9.27 -7.75
CA TYR A 101 12.66 -10.70 -7.97
C TYR A 101 12.00 -11.03 -9.31
N TYR A 102 12.45 -12.10 -9.94
CA TYR A 102 11.86 -12.61 -11.17
C TYR A 102 11.61 -14.11 -11.10
N SER A 103 10.56 -14.55 -11.79
CA SER A 103 10.12 -15.95 -11.81
C SER A 103 9.60 -16.32 -13.20
N ARG A 104 9.80 -17.58 -13.62
CA ARG A 104 9.23 -18.07 -14.88
C ARG A 104 7.75 -18.40 -14.75
N THR A 105 7.33 -18.82 -13.56
CA THR A 105 6.02 -19.43 -13.38
C THR A 105 5.06 -18.59 -12.53
N GLY A 106 5.60 -17.67 -11.73
CA GLY A 106 4.86 -16.95 -10.70
C GLY A 106 4.33 -17.87 -9.59
N ASN A 107 4.77 -19.12 -9.50
CA ASN A 107 4.16 -20.12 -8.61
C ASN A 107 4.59 -20.00 -7.14
N GLY A 108 5.46 -19.03 -6.81
CA GLY A 108 5.98 -18.83 -5.46
C GLY A 108 7.29 -19.57 -5.16
N ALA A 109 7.61 -20.64 -5.89
CA ALA A 109 8.74 -21.53 -5.58
C ALA A 109 10.02 -21.24 -6.38
N ASP A 110 9.92 -20.51 -7.50
CA ASP A 110 11.04 -20.24 -8.43
C ASP A 110 11.44 -18.76 -8.51
N TRP A 111 11.03 -17.95 -7.53
CA TRP A 111 11.49 -16.57 -7.41
C TRP A 111 12.99 -16.52 -7.21
N LYS A 112 13.65 -15.65 -7.98
CA LYS A 112 15.09 -15.38 -7.87
C LYS A 112 15.29 -13.92 -7.56
N PHE A 113 16.10 -13.64 -6.54
CA PHE A 113 16.51 -12.28 -6.24
C PHE A 113 17.38 -11.73 -7.36
N GLY A 114 17.00 -10.58 -7.89
CA GLY A 114 17.71 -9.87 -8.94
C GLY A 114 18.62 -8.76 -8.45
N GLY A 115 18.56 -8.44 -7.15
CA GLY A 115 19.32 -7.37 -6.53
C GLY A 115 18.55 -6.05 -6.43
N ARG A 116 19.30 -4.99 -6.10
CA ARG A 116 18.82 -3.62 -5.96
C ARG A 116 18.36 -3.04 -7.30
N VAL A 117 17.29 -2.26 -7.28
CA VAL A 117 16.71 -1.61 -8.47
C VAL A 117 17.27 -0.21 -8.69
N ILE A 118 17.20 0.64 -7.66
CA ILE A 118 17.69 2.02 -7.70
C ILE A 118 19.20 2.01 -7.52
N LYS A 119 19.95 2.65 -8.43
CA LYS A 119 21.42 2.67 -8.32
C LYS A 119 21.84 3.32 -7.00
N GLU A 120 22.89 2.78 -6.39
CA GLU A 120 23.44 3.37 -5.18
C GLU A 120 23.79 4.85 -5.39
N GLY A 121 23.37 5.70 -4.44
CA GLY A 121 23.54 7.15 -4.51
C GLY A 121 22.54 7.89 -5.43
N ALA A 122 21.62 7.20 -6.11
CA ALA A 122 20.60 7.86 -6.94
C ALA A 122 19.39 8.34 -6.13
N ASN A 123 19.04 7.66 -5.04
CA ASN A 123 17.98 8.11 -4.14
C ASN A 123 18.39 9.42 -3.46
N SER A 124 17.49 10.41 -3.39
CA SER A 124 17.78 11.71 -2.75
C SER A 124 18.00 11.61 -1.24
N ARG A 125 17.50 10.54 -0.61
CA ARG A 125 17.48 10.31 0.84
C ARG A 125 18.06 8.94 1.19
N SER A 126 18.13 8.63 2.48
CA SER A 126 18.84 7.45 2.99
C SER A 126 18.14 6.13 2.65
N TRP A 127 16.81 6.11 2.71
CA TRP A 127 16.02 4.89 2.62
C TRP A 127 15.00 4.97 1.49
N GLU A 128 14.64 3.81 0.97
CA GLU A 128 13.63 3.63 -0.06
C GLU A 128 12.48 2.86 0.58
N TRP A 129 11.30 3.48 0.64
CA TRP A 129 10.04 2.88 1.09
C TRP A 129 9.09 2.65 -0.10
N SER A 130 7.94 2.07 0.21
CA SER A 130 7.02 1.46 -0.74
C SER A 130 6.42 2.41 -1.78
N GLY A 131 5.80 1.80 -2.79
CA GLY A 131 5.06 2.49 -3.83
C GLY A 131 4.57 1.50 -4.89
N CYS A 132 4.85 1.77 -6.17
CA CYS A 132 4.45 0.91 -7.28
C CYS A 132 5.39 0.98 -8.49
N ALA A 133 5.35 -0.04 -9.35
CA ALA A 133 6.13 -0.11 -10.59
C ALA A 133 5.20 -0.29 -11.79
N VAL A 134 5.26 0.66 -12.73
CA VAL A 134 4.35 0.75 -13.88
C VAL A 134 5.12 0.61 -15.19
N MET A 135 4.70 -0.33 -16.04
CA MET A 135 5.12 -0.36 -17.44
C MET A 135 4.54 0.85 -18.17
N ARG A 136 5.41 1.67 -18.76
CA ARG A 136 4.97 2.86 -19.49
C ARG A 136 4.24 2.48 -20.76
N GLU A 137 3.00 2.92 -20.89
CA GLU A 137 2.18 2.71 -22.10
C GLU A 137 2.94 3.10 -23.37
N ASN A 138 2.73 2.34 -24.43
CA ASN A 138 3.39 2.54 -25.73
C ASN A 138 4.92 2.46 -25.69
N SER A 139 5.51 1.97 -24.59
CA SER A 139 6.93 1.64 -24.50
C SER A 139 7.17 0.13 -24.66
N GLY A 140 8.30 -0.24 -25.27
CA GLY A 140 8.67 -1.65 -25.38
C GLY A 140 9.27 -2.22 -24.10
N SER A 141 9.85 -1.39 -23.23
CA SER A 141 10.67 -1.85 -22.10
C SER A 141 10.83 -0.83 -20.98
N THR A 142 10.06 0.26 -20.94
CA THR A 142 10.27 1.33 -19.95
C THR A 142 9.43 1.07 -18.71
N VAL A 143 10.06 1.17 -17.54
CA VAL A 143 9.41 1.04 -16.23
C VAL A 143 9.58 2.33 -15.46
N ASP A 144 8.46 2.83 -14.95
CA ASP A 144 8.40 3.94 -14.00
C ASP A 144 8.20 3.37 -12.61
N LEU A 145 9.19 3.57 -11.74
CA LEU A 145 9.14 3.18 -10.34
C LEU A 145 8.79 4.42 -9.51
N PHE A 146 7.66 4.34 -8.82
CA PHE A 146 7.19 5.34 -7.87
C PHE A 146 7.37 4.78 -6.47
N TYR A 147 7.94 5.56 -5.57
CA TYR A 147 8.35 5.08 -4.25
C TYR A 147 8.44 6.25 -3.28
N THR A 148 8.61 5.96 -1.98
CA THR A 148 8.84 7.01 -0.99
C THR A 148 10.32 7.10 -0.65
N SER A 149 10.91 8.26 -0.90
CA SER A 149 12.29 8.60 -0.51
C SER A 149 12.26 9.14 0.93
N VAL A 150 13.03 8.53 1.83
CA VAL A 150 12.89 8.76 3.28
C VAL A 150 14.23 9.00 3.97
N ASN A 151 14.23 9.88 4.97
CA ASN A 151 15.38 10.17 5.83
C ASN A 151 14.93 10.42 7.27
N ASP A 152 15.82 10.19 8.24
CA ASP A 152 15.57 10.48 9.66
C ASP A 152 16.05 11.88 10.08
N THR A 153 17.24 12.32 9.63
CA THR A 153 17.79 13.63 10.01
C THR A 153 18.28 14.42 8.79
N PRO A 154 17.58 15.50 8.37
CA PRO A 154 16.23 15.87 8.82
C PRO A 154 15.21 14.78 8.46
N SER A 155 14.12 14.71 9.23
CA SER A 155 13.05 13.75 8.96
C SER A 155 12.32 14.18 7.69
N GLU A 156 12.28 13.29 6.72
CA GLU A 156 11.68 13.52 5.41
C GLU A 156 10.99 12.25 4.92
N SER A 157 9.79 12.40 4.37
CA SER A 157 9.06 11.32 3.67
C SER A 157 8.45 11.90 2.40
N VAL A 158 9.01 11.55 1.24
CA VAL A 158 8.70 12.23 -0.03
C VAL A 158 8.42 11.22 -1.14
N PRO A 159 7.16 11.13 -1.59
CA PRO A 159 6.80 10.46 -2.84
C PRO A 159 7.68 10.95 -4.00
N SER A 160 8.33 10.01 -4.65
CA SER A 160 9.36 10.23 -5.66
C SER A 160 9.20 9.23 -6.80
N TYR A 161 9.77 9.53 -7.95
CA TYR A 161 9.83 8.58 -9.05
C TYR A 161 11.22 8.51 -9.69
N THR A 162 11.48 7.36 -10.31
CA THR A 162 12.64 7.12 -11.15
C THR A 162 12.26 6.22 -12.32
N THR A 163 12.95 6.37 -13.45
CA THR A 163 12.66 5.64 -14.68
C THR A 163 13.84 4.75 -15.05
N GLY A 164 13.53 3.54 -15.50
CA GLY A 164 14.50 2.59 -16.01
C GLY A 164 13.96 1.77 -17.17
N ARG A 165 14.75 0.79 -17.60
CA ARG A 165 14.39 -0.17 -18.62
C ARG A 165 14.49 -1.57 -18.06
N ILE A 166 13.43 -2.35 -18.25
CA ILE A 166 13.43 -3.79 -18.00
C ILE A 166 13.99 -4.51 -19.22
N LEU A 167 14.91 -5.44 -18.99
CA LEU A 167 15.48 -6.31 -20.02
C LEU A 167 15.40 -7.76 -19.57
N ALA A 168 15.32 -8.68 -20.54
CA ALA A 168 15.27 -10.10 -20.23
C ALA A 168 15.90 -10.96 -21.31
N ASP A 169 16.45 -12.09 -20.87
CA ASP A 169 16.93 -13.18 -21.69
C ASP A 169 16.30 -14.52 -21.27
N ALA A 170 16.83 -15.63 -21.78
CA ALA A 170 16.37 -16.96 -21.43
C ALA A 170 16.57 -17.29 -19.94
N ASN A 171 17.53 -16.65 -19.27
CA ASN A 171 18.00 -16.99 -17.92
C ASN A 171 17.44 -16.08 -16.83
N GLY A 172 17.08 -14.83 -17.15
CA GLY A 172 16.48 -13.95 -16.16
C GLY A 172 16.14 -12.55 -16.68
N VAL A 173 15.80 -11.71 -15.72
CA VAL A 173 15.49 -10.28 -15.88
C VAL A 173 16.64 -9.45 -15.30
N TRP A 174 16.89 -8.28 -15.86
CA TRP A 174 17.71 -7.24 -15.24
C TRP A 174 17.18 -5.85 -15.62
N PHE A 175 17.70 -4.83 -14.95
CA PHE A 175 17.32 -3.44 -15.18
C PHE A 175 18.52 -2.56 -15.54
N GLU A 176 18.26 -1.55 -16.34
CA GLU A 176 19.17 -0.44 -16.66
C GLU A 176 18.48 0.89 -16.36
N GLY A 177 19.24 1.95 -16.04
CA GLY A 177 18.69 3.24 -15.63
C GLY A 177 18.50 3.34 -14.12
N PHE A 178 17.38 3.91 -13.67
CA PHE A 178 17.08 4.15 -12.24
C PHE A 178 18.18 4.90 -11.49
N ASP A 179 18.73 5.92 -12.15
CA ASP A 179 19.88 6.71 -11.69
C ASP A 179 19.54 8.16 -11.35
N VAL A 180 18.25 8.51 -11.39
CA VAL A 180 17.75 9.84 -11.02
C VAL A 180 16.51 9.68 -10.16
N CYS A 181 16.57 10.19 -8.93
CA CYS A 181 15.40 10.43 -8.10
C CYS A 181 14.78 11.79 -8.43
N THR A 182 13.47 11.83 -8.67
CA THR A 182 12.72 13.08 -8.83
C THR A 182 11.57 13.10 -7.83
N ASP A 183 11.60 14.07 -6.91
CA ASP A 183 10.51 14.32 -5.96
C ASP A 183 9.22 14.68 -6.73
N MET A 184 8.08 14.14 -6.29
CA MET A 184 6.77 14.38 -6.92
C MET A 184 5.99 15.50 -6.23
N PHE A 185 5.85 15.41 -4.90
CA PHE A 185 5.14 16.35 -4.04
C PHE A 185 5.43 16.05 -2.56
N GLN A 186 5.10 16.98 -1.67
CA GLN A 186 5.33 16.89 -0.22
C GLN A 186 4.08 17.34 0.53
N ALA A 187 3.90 16.88 1.77
CA ALA A 187 2.82 17.34 2.64
C ALA A 187 2.85 18.88 2.80
N ASP A 188 1.69 19.52 2.69
CA ASP A 188 1.58 20.99 2.60
C ASP A 188 1.00 21.65 3.85
N GLY A 189 0.49 20.89 4.83
CA GLY A 189 -0.26 21.41 5.97
C GLY A 189 -1.58 22.08 5.59
N VAL A 190 -2.09 21.81 4.38
CA VAL A 190 -3.34 22.36 3.87
C VAL A 190 -4.30 21.24 3.47
N HIS A 191 -3.82 20.30 2.67
CA HIS A 191 -4.53 19.07 2.34
C HIS A 191 -4.10 17.90 3.23
N TYR A 192 -2.83 17.86 3.62
CA TYR A 192 -2.23 16.78 4.41
C TYR A 192 -1.26 17.33 5.45
N ALA A 193 -1.29 16.75 6.65
CA ALA A 193 -0.44 17.18 7.76
C ALA A 193 1.05 17.06 7.41
N ASN A 194 1.81 18.07 7.81
CA ASN A 194 3.26 18.12 7.64
C ASN A 194 3.99 17.95 8.98
N ILE A 195 5.32 17.89 8.94
CA ILE A 195 6.18 17.73 10.12
C ILE A 195 5.96 18.76 11.24
N VAL A 196 5.53 19.99 10.90
CA VAL A 196 5.29 21.05 11.89
C VAL A 196 4.03 20.78 12.69
N GLU A 197 3.03 20.18 12.05
CA GLU A 197 1.74 19.85 12.64
C GLU A 197 1.78 18.52 13.40
N ASP A 198 2.57 17.56 12.91
CA ASP A 198 2.80 16.26 13.52
C ASP A 198 4.23 15.78 13.26
N GLN A 199 5.01 15.54 14.31
CA GLN A 199 6.38 15.00 14.20
C GLN A 199 6.42 13.52 13.76
N TYR A 200 5.29 12.82 13.79
CA TYR A 200 5.11 11.42 13.41
C TYR A 200 4.26 11.29 12.13
N TRP A 201 4.05 12.37 11.39
CA TRP A 201 3.16 12.38 10.23
C TRP A 201 3.49 11.26 9.22
N ASP A 202 2.44 10.62 8.74
CA ASP A 202 2.48 9.65 7.67
C ASP A 202 2.31 10.39 6.32
N PHE A 203 3.23 10.14 5.38
CA PHE A 203 3.12 10.68 4.01
C PHE A 203 3.91 9.81 3.02
N ARG A 204 3.28 8.74 2.49
CA ARG A 204 4.01 7.68 1.78
C ARG A 204 3.16 6.85 0.82
N ASP A 205 3.77 5.85 0.21
CA ASP A 205 3.14 4.81 -0.62
C ASP A 205 2.40 5.29 -1.87
N PRO A 206 3.08 6.00 -2.79
CA PRO A 206 2.45 6.46 -4.03
C PRO A 206 1.98 5.29 -4.91
N HIS A 207 0.66 5.22 -5.14
CA HIS A 207 0.02 4.29 -6.07
C HIS A 207 -0.51 5.03 -7.31
N ILE A 208 0.19 4.88 -8.44
CA ILE A 208 -0.13 5.61 -9.67
C ILE A 208 -1.08 4.83 -10.56
N PHE A 209 -2.16 5.45 -11.02
CA PHE A 209 -3.15 4.79 -11.88
C PHE A 209 -3.80 5.79 -12.85
N ARG A 210 -4.36 5.26 -13.93
CA ARG A 210 -5.20 6.00 -14.86
C ARG A 210 -6.66 5.76 -14.50
N ASN A 211 -7.37 6.82 -14.10
CA ASN A 211 -8.78 6.75 -13.74
C ASN A 211 -9.62 6.44 -15.00
N PRO A 212 -10.44 5.38 -15.02
CA PRO A 212 -11.24 5.03 -16.20
C PRO A 212 -12.31 6.07 -16.57
N ASP A 213 -12.79 6.87 -15.61
CA ASP A 213 -13.90 7.80 -15.84
C ASP A 213 -13.50 9.06 -16.60
N ASP A 214 -12.33 9.62 -16.31
CA ASP A 214 -11.83 10.87 -16.91
C ASP A 214 -10.52 10.71 -17.68
N ASN A 215 -9.95 9.50 -17.68
CA ASN A 215 -8.68 9.15 -18.32
C ASN A 215 -7.47 9.94 -17.80
N GLN A 216 -7.57 10.63 -16.66
CA GLN A 216 -6.47 11.34 -16.02
C GLN A 216 -5.63 10.38 -15.17
N ILE A 217 -4.37 10.75 -14.92
CA ILE A 217 -3.46 9.99 -14.06
C ILE A 217 -3.47 10.61 -12.68
N TYR A 218 -3.60 9.76 -11.67
CA TYR A 218 -3.62 10.10 -10.27
C TYR A 218 -2.61 9.28 -9.48
N ALA A 219 -2.21 9.81 -8.33
CA ALA A 219 -1.47 9.11 -7.28
C ALA A 219 -2.38 9.01 -6.05
N LEU A 220 -2.67 7.80 -5.58
CA LEU A 220 -3.09 7.63 -4.17
C LEU A 220 -1.85 7.60 -3.29
N PHE A 221 -1.97 8.01 -2.04
CA PHE A 221 -0.91 7.95 -1.05
C PHE A 221 -1.50 7.99 0.35
N GLU A 222 -0.76 7.46 1.32
CA GLU A 222 -1.08 7.66 2.73
C GLU A 222 -0.73 9.09 3.13
N GLY A 223 -1.60 9.72 3.90
CA GLY A 223 -1.39 11.01 4.55
C GLY A 223 -2.04 11.04 5.94
N ASN A 224 -1.85 12.13 6.68
CA ASN A 224 -2.71 12.48 7.81
C ASN A 224 -3.55 13.73 7.52
N VAL A 225 -4.67 13.87 8.22
CA VAL A 225 -5.52 15.06 8.22
C VAL A 225 -4.69 16.27 8.70
N PRO A 226 -4.69 17.41 7.97
CA PRO A 226 -3.92 18.59 8.33
C PRO A 226 -4.46 19.24 9.61
N GLY A 227 -3.55 19.80 10.42
CA GLY A 227 -3.83 20.38 11.74
C GLY A 227 -2.97 19.77 12.85
N MET A 228 -2.83 20.50 13.96
CA MET A 228 -1.95 20.09 15.06
C MET A 228 -2.37 18.75 15.66
N ARG A 229 -1.44 17.79 15.74
CA ARG A 229 -1.68 16.47 16.35
C ARG A 229 -2.25 16.62 17.75
N GLY A 230 -3.39 15.98 17.99
CA GLY A 230 -4.05 15.97 19.30
C GLY A 230 -4.98 17.15 19.57
N ASP A 231 -5.06 18.15 18.69
CA ASP A 231 -5.97 19.29 18.83
C ASP A 231 -7.27 19.13 18.02
N PHE A 232 -7.45 17.99 17.35
CA PHE A 232 -8.64 17.71 16.57
C PHE A 232 -9.90 17.63 17.45
N THR A 233 -10.95 18.33 17.04
CA THR A 233 -12.29 18.18 17.63
C THR A 233 -13.07 17.13 16.85
N ILE A 234 -13.39 16.02 17.50
CA ILE A 234 -14.21 14.96 16.89
C ILE A 234 -15.68 15.35 16.99
N GLY A 235 -16.30 15.59 15.83
CA GLY A 235 -17.68 16.03 15.71
C GLY A 235 -18.67 14.89 15.48
N SER A 236 -19.94 15.25 15.27
CA SER A 236 -20.99 14.28 14.92
C SER A 236 -20.70 13.55 13.60
N ASP A 237 -20.00 14.19 12.68
CA ASP A 237 -19.72 13.64 11.36
C ASP A 237 -18.64 12.53 11.44
N GLU A 238 -17.63 12.71 12.29
CA GLU A 238 -16.60 11.70 12.57
C GLU A 238 -17.12 10.59 13.49
N MET A 239 -18.02 10.93 14.43
CA MET A 239 -18.71 9.93 15.26
C MET A 239 -19.61 9.02 14.41
N GLY A 240 -20.30 9.57 13.42
CA GLY A 240 -21.31 8.86 12.65
C GLY A 240 -22.58 8.56 13.46
N LEU A 241 -23.36 7.59 13.00
CA LEU A 241 -24.62 7.21 13.64
C LEU A 241 -24.38 6.27 14.84
N VAL A 242 -24.20 6.86 16.02
CA VAL A 242 -23.95 6.16 17.29
C VAL A 242 -25.19 6.11 18.20
N PRO A 243 -25.28 5.15 19.14
CA PRO A 243 -26.35 5.11 20.12
C PRO A 243 -26.45 6.41 20.94
N PRO A 244 -27.65 6.74 21.48
CA PRO A 244 -27.81 7.88 22.38
C PRO A 244 -26.82 7.82 23.55
N ALA A 245 -26.32 8.99 23.96
CA ALA A 245 -25.32 9.16 25.03
C ALA A 245 -23.90 8.62 24.74
N THR A 246 -23.61 8.16 23.53
CA THR A 246 -22.22 7.89 23.12
C THR A 246 -21.43 9.20 23.13
N THR A 247 -20.29 9.21 23.82
CA THR A 247 -19.37 10.35 23.87
C THR A 247 -18.13 10.08 23.04
N VAL A 248 -17.46 11.14 22.59
CA VAL A 248 -16.13 11.03 21.97
C VAL A 248 -15.18 10.32 22.94
N PRO A 249 -14.57 9.19 22.56
CA PRO A 249 -13.61 8.51 23.41
C PRO A 249 -12.35 9.35 23.66
N ALA A 250 -11.77 9.26 24.85
CA ALA A 250 -10.50 9.91 25.14
C ALA A 250 -9.40 9.34 24.23
N GLY A 251 -8.63 10.22 23.58
CA GLY A 251 -7.55 9.82 22.67
C GLY A 251 -7.97 9.69 21.21
N ALA A 252 -9.26 9.79 20.88
CA ALA A 252 -9.74 9.78 19.48
C ALA A 252 -9.09 10.90 18.64
N GLN A 253 -8.78 12.04 19.26
CA GLN A 253 -8.12 13.17 18.61
C GLN A 253 -6.69 12.90 18.13
N TYR A 254 -6.12 11.71 18.38
CA TYR A 254 -4.82 11.31 17.85
C TYR A 254 -4.93 10.44 16.59
N GLY A 255 -6.10 9.93 16.23
CA GLY A 255 -6.24 9.15 14.99
C GLY A 255 -6.54 10.10 13.86
N ALA A 256 -5.57 10.35 12.98
CA ALA A 256 -5.69 11.35 11.92
C ALA A 256 -5.42 10.77 10.53
N ALA A 257 -5.62 9.48 10.27
CA ALA A 257 -5.31 8.90 8.95
C ALA A 257 -6.15 9.53 7.82
N ALA A 258 -5.53 9.65 6.65
CA ALA A 258 -6.16 10.12 5.42
C ALA A 258 -5.63 9.34 4.20
N ILE A 259 -6.56 8.93 3.34
CA ILE A 259 -6.21 8.42 2.01
C ILE A 259 -6.19 9.59 1.04
N GLY A 260 -4.98 10.01 0.68
CA GLY A 260 -4.74 11.13 -0.19
C GLY A 260 -4.86 10.80 -1.68
N ILE A 261 -5.05 11.86 -2.47
CA ILE A 261 -5.02 11.79 -3.92
C ILE A 261 -4.37 13.05 -4.52
N ALA A 262 -3.52 12.86 -5.51
CA ALA A 262 -2.94 13.92 -6.32
C ALA A 262 -3.15 13.66 -7.80
N ARG A 263 -3.37 14.72 -8.58
CA ARG A 263 -3.57 14.68 -10.03
C ARG A 263 -2.31 15.06 -10.76
N LEU A 264 -1.90 14.26 -11.74
CA LEU A 264 -0.75 14.56 -12.58
C LEU A 264 -1.04 15.80 -13.45
N LYS A 265 -0.09 16.75 -13.49
CA LYS A 265 -0.14 17.96 -14.31
C LYS A 265 0.89 17.98 -15.43
N SER A 266 2.01 17.29 -15.25
CA SER A 266 3.04 17.12 -16.29
C SER A 266 2.64 16.07 -17.33
N ASP A 267 3.40 16.03 -18.42
CA ASP A 267 3.14 15.19 -19.58
C ASP A 267 3.78 13.79 -19.41
N SER A 268 3.00 12.84 -18.88
CA SER A 268 3.42 11.44 -18.72
C SER A 268 3.90 10.77 -20.01
N THR A 269 3.45 11.23 -21.19
CA THR A 269 3.90 10.65 -22.47
C THR A 269 5.38 10.89 -22.75
N LYS A 270 5.95 11.92 -22.12
CA LYS A 270 7.38 12.23 -22.12
C LYS A 270 8.13 11.57 -20.96
N GLY A 271 7.43 10.82 -20.11
CA GLY A 271 7.97 10.26 -18.88
C GLY A 271 8.17 11.29 -17.77
N ASP A 272 7.45 12.41 -17.82
CA ASP A 272 7.54 13.46 -16.80
C ASP A 272 6.41 13.30 -15.78
N PHE A 273 6.79 12.92 -14.57
CA PHE A 273 5.92 12.81 -13.39
C PHE A 273 6.33 13.78 -12.28
N SER A 274 6.92 14.94 -12.63
CA SER A 274 7.45 15.90 -11.66
C SER A 274 6.44 16.93 -11.15
N GLN A 275 5.27 17.07 -11.79
CA GLN A 275 4.29 18.10 -11.43
C GLN A 275 2.93 17.49 -11.10
N TRP A 276 2.50 17.68 -9.86
CA TRP A 276 1.25 17.16 -9.33
C TRP A 276 0.45 18.25 -8.63
N GLU A 277 -0.87 18.09 -8.65
CA GLU A 277 -1.83 18.90 -7.89
C GLU A 277 -2.43 18.00 -6.81
N MET A 278 -2.03 18.21 -5.56
CA MET A 278 -2.69 17.56 -4.43
C MET A 278 -4.14 18.05 -4.31
N LEU A 279 -5.04 17.12 -4.05
CA LEU A 279 -6.47 17.38 -3.88
C LEU A 279 -6.88 17.01 -2.45
N PRO A 280 -8.10 17.37 -1.99
CA PRO A 280 -8.62 16.90 -0.71
C PRO A 280 -8.64 15.37 -0.62
N ALA A 281 -8.41 14.84 0.60
CA ALA A 281 -8.41 13.40 0.88
C ALA A 281 -9.73 12.73 0.44
N LEU A 282 -9.63 11.50 -0.08
CA LEU A 282 -10.78 10.70 -0.51
C LEU A 282 -11.55 10.11 0.68
N VAL A 283 -10.80 9.63 1.68
CA VAL A 283 -11.31 9.06 2.93
C VAL A 283 -10.46 9.60 4.09
N THR A 284 -11.10 10.04 5.17
CA THR A 284 -10.42 10.31 6.45
C THR A 284 -10.89 9.34 7.52
N ALA A 285 -10.00 8.95 8.42
CA ALA A 285 -10.28 8.10 9.58
C ALA A 285 -10.13 8.88 10.90
N LEU A 286 -10.45 10.17 10.86
CA LEU A 286 -10.30 11.07 12.01
C LEU A 286 -11.13 10.56 13.20
N GLY A 287 -10.49 10.30 14.34
CA GLY A 287 -11.16 9.69 15.50
C GLY A 287 -11.16 8.16 15.54
N VAL A 288 -10.64 7.50 14.51
CA VAL A 288 -10.70 6.03 14.34
C VAL A 288 -9.32 5.41 14.32
N ASN A 289 -8.46 5.80 13.39
CA ASN A 289 -7.14 5.21 13.19
C ASN A 289 -6.14 6.27 12.73
N ASP A 290 -4.86 6.09 13.04
CA ASP A 290 -3.79 7.00 12.63
C ASP A 290 -3.13 6.61 11.30
N GLN A 291 -3.29 5.36 10.85
CA GLN A 291 -2.65 4.84 9.64
C GLN A 291 -3.65 4.23 8.66
N THR A 292 -3.53 4.65 7.40
CA THR A 292 -4.22 4.08 6.24
C THR A 292 -3.19 3.92 5.13
N GLU A 293 -2.32 2.92 5.30
CA GLU A 293 -1.12 2.73 4.49
C GLU A 293 -1.45 2.05 3.16
N ARG A 294 -0.49 2.09 2.22
CA ARG A 294 -0.56 1.49 0.89
C ARG A 294 -1.90 1.61 0.17
N PRO A 295 -2.52 2.81 0.09
CA PRO A 295 -3.80 2.94 -0.56
C PRO A 295 -3.70 2.60 -2.05
N HIS A 296 -4.62 1.78 -2.53
CA HIS A 296 -4.66 1.35 -3.93
C HIS A 296 -6.10 1.14 -4.39
N VAL A 297 -6.30 1.09 -5.70
CA VAL A 297 -7.63 1.03 -6.30
C VAL A 297 -7.81 -0.19 -7.20
N VAL A 298 -9.00 -0.79 -7.13
CA VAL A 298 -9.48 -1.78 -8.09
C VAL A 298 -10.80 -1.27 -8.70
N PHE A 299 -10.87 -1.29 -10.02
CA PHE A 299 -12.10 -0.99 -10.76
C PHE A 299 -12.72 -2.29 -11.23
N GLN A 300 -13.92 -2.61 -10.74
CA GLN A 300 -14.61 -3.85 -11.08
C GLN A 300 -16.13 -3.62 -11.12
N ASP A 301 -16.80 -4.13 -12.16
CA ASP A 301 -18.27 -4.09 -12.29
C ASP A 301 -18.90 -2.70 -12.17
N GLY A 302 -18.17 -1.66 -12.63
CA GLY A 302 -18.61 -0.26 -12.54
C GLY A 302 -18.46 0.35 -11.14
N LEU A 303 -17.78 -0.35 -10.23
CA LEU A 303 -17.47 0.10 -8.87
C LEU A 303 -16.00 0.44 -8.75
N THR A 304 -15.71 1.40 -7.87
CA THR A 304 -14.36 1.78 -7.47
C THR A 304 -14.13 1.28 -6.04
N TYR A 305 -13.26 0.29 -5.89
CA TYR A 305 -12.82 -0.24 -4.60
C TYR A 305 -11.50 0.44 -4.22
N LEU A 306 -11.50 1.13 -3.09
CA LEU A 306 -10.32 1.75 -2.48
C LEU A 306 -9.88 0.89 -1.30
N PHE A 307 -8.72 0.27 -1.40
CA PHE A 307 -8.13 -0.55 -0.35
C PHE A 307 -7.00 0.19 0.35
N THR A 308 -6.78 -0.14 1.62
CA THR A 308 -5.69 0.37 2.46
C THR A 308 -5.40 -0.65 3.55
N ILE A 309 -4.20 -0.64 4.12
CA ILE A 309 -3.87 -1.48 5.28
C ILE A 309 -3.80 -0.64 6.55
N SER A 310 -3.98 -1.29 7.69
CA SER A 310 -3.82 -0.63 8.98
C SER A 310 -3.48 -1.64 10.07
N HIS A 311 -2.90 -1.15 11.16
CA HIS A 311 -2.55 -1.93 12.34
C HIS A 311 -3.65 -1.86 13.41
N HIS A 312 -3.77 -2.90 14.23
CA HIS A 312 -4.58 -2.90 15.44
C HIS A 312 -4.09 -1.83 16.44
N SER A 313 -2.78 -1.57 16.49
CA SER A 313 -2.14 -0.66 17.45
C SER A 313 -2.28 0.81 17.10
N THR A 314 -2.74 1.13 15.89
CA THR A 314 -2.92 2.51 15.40
C THR A 314 -4.37 2.99 15.49
N PHE A 315 -5.29 2.11 15.94
CA PHE A 315 -6.63 2.55 16.33
C PHE A 315 -6.56 3.47 17.55
N THR A 316 -7.45 4.46 17.59
CA THR A 316 -7.47 5.46 18.65
C THR A 316 -8.81 5.50 19.38
N GLY A 317 -8.80 6.14 20.55
CA GLY A 317 -9.97 6.16 21.42
C GLY A 317 -10.31 4.74 21.92
N ASN A 318 -11.54 4.29 21.62
CA ASN A 318 -12.00 2.94 21.93
C ASN A 318 -12.21 2.08 20.68
N SER A 319 -11.79 2.58 19.51
CA SER A 319 -11.88 1.81 18.26
C SER A 319 -10.89 0.65 18.31
N THR A 320 -11.23 -0.48 17.71
CA THR A 320 -10.37 -1.67 17.66
C THR A 320 -10.61 -2.43 16.37
N GLY A 321 -9.57 -3.03 15.81
CA GLY A 321 -9.67 -3.95 14.67
C GLY A 321 -8.37 -4.74 14.52
N PRO A 322 -8.36 -5.82 13.72
CA PRO A 322 -7.14 -6.58 13.46
C PRO A 322 -6.18 -5.82 12.51
N ASP A 323 -4.90 -6.18 12.56
CA ASP A 323 -3.98 -5.92 11.45
C ASP A 323 -4.53 -6.56 10.17
N GLY A 324 -4.49 -5.84 9.06
CA GLY A 324 -5.04 -6.38 7.81
C GLY A 324 -5.30 -5.33 6.74
N VAL A 325 -6.10 -5.73 5.76
CA VAL A 325 -6.61 -4.84 4.71
C VAL A 325 -8.03 -4.40 5.05
N TYR A 326 -8.22 -3.10 4.92
CA TYR A 326 -9.48 -2.39 4.99
C TYR A 326 -9.82 -1.84 3.60
N GLY A 327 -11.08 -1.52 3.37
CA GLY A 327 -11.47 -0.95 2.09
C GLY A 327 -12.86 -0.34 2.08
N PHE A 328 -13.06 0.43 1.03
CA PHE A 328 -14.24 1.24 0.79
C PHE A 328 -14.65 1.13 -0.66
N VAL A 329 -15.93 1.28 -0.95
CA VAL A 329 -16.46 1.17 -2.32
C VAL A 329 -17.30 2.38 -2.69
N SER A 330 -17.13 2.85 -3.91
CA SER A 330 -17.91 3.93 -4.51
C SER A 330 -18.59 3.44 -5.78
N ARG A 331 -19.86 3.86 -5.94
CA ARG A 331 -20.63 3.73 -7.18
C ARG A 331 -20.46 4.94 -8.12
N ASN A 332 -19.75 5.96 -7.67
CA ASN A 332 -19.68 7.28 -8.29
C ASN A 332 -18.24 7.64 -8.70
N GLY A 333 -17.42 6.64 -8.96
CA GLY A 333 -16.02 6.83 -9.35
C GLY A 333 -15.09 7.16 -8.19
N ILE A 334 -13.87 7.58 -8.53
CA ILE A 334 -12.74 7.75 -7.61
C ILE A 334 -12.96 8.81 -6.51
N PHE A 335 -13.80 9.81 -6.73
CA PHE A 335 -14.06 10.88 -5.75
C PHE A 335 -15.21 10.58 -4.78
N GLY A 336 -15.77 9.37 -4.83
CA GLY A 336 -16.79 8.94 -3.89
C GLY A 336 -18.17 9.58 -4.13
N PRO A 337 -19.06 9.56 -3.12
CA PRO A 337 -18.82 9.09 -1.75
C PRO A 337 -18.54 7.58 -1.67
N TYR A 338 -17.73 7.21 -0.68
CA TYR A 338 -17.34 5.85 -0.37
C TYR A 338 -18.16 5.30 0.79
N ALA A 339 -18.56 4.03 0.68
CA ALA A 339 -19.12 3.22 1.77
C ALA A 339 -18.06 2.22 2.27
N PRO A 340 -17.89 2.01 3.58
CA PRO A 340 -17.00 0.97 4.10
C PRO A 340 -17.44 -0.43 3.66
N LEU A 341 -16.50 -1.24 3.16
CA LEU A 341 -16.76 -2.63 2.80
C LEU A 341 -17.16 -3.44 4.03
N ASN A 342 -18.03 -4.44 3.83
CA ASN A 342 -18.61 -5.27 4.90
C ASN A 342 -19.26 -4.44 6.03
N GLY A 343 -19.64 -3.20 5.76
CA GLY A 343 -20.26 -2.28 6.73
C GLY A 343 -19.33 -1.76 7.82
N SER A 344 -18.06 -2.19 7.88
CA SER A 344 -17.09 -1.78 8.90
C SER A 344 -15.80 -1.20 8.32
N GLY A 345 -15.51 -1.48 7.06
CA GLY A 345 -14.24 -1.23 6.41
C GLY A 345 -13.32 -2.46 6.40
N LEU A 346 -13.47 -3.42 7.33
CA LEU A 346 -12.60 -4.61 7.36
C LEU A 346 -12.85 -5.50 6.13
N VAL A 347 -11.79 -5.79 5.37
CA VAL A 347 -11.85 -6.65 4.17
C VAL A 347 -11.24 -8.03 4.44
N LEU A 348 -10.04 -8.07 5.03
CA LEU A 348 -9.36 -9.28 5.46
C LEU A 348 -8.43 -8.95 6.64
N GLY A 349 -8.66 -9.56 7.80
CA GLY A 349 -7.86 -9.34 9.01
C GLY A 349 -7.07 -10.59 9.43
N ASN A 350 -5.96 -10.39 10.13
CA ASN A 350 -5.26 -11.47 10.83
C ASN A 350 -6.18 -12.09 11.90
N PRO A 351 -6.10 -13.42 12.13
CA PRO A 351 -6.85 -14.11 13.16
C PRO A 351 -6.33 -13.75 14.55
N SER A 352 -7.21 -13.77 15.55
CA SER A 352 -6.83 -13.45 16.94
C SER A 352 -5.77 -14.39 17.53
N SER A 353 -5.64 -15.61 16.99
CA SER A 353 -4.59 -16.57 17.37
C SER A 353 -3.20 -16.23 16.81
N ALA A 354 -3.13 -15.39 15.77
CA ALA A 354 -1.88 -14.97 15.13
C ALA A 354 -1.98 -13.51 14.65
N PRO A 355 -2.17 -12.53 15.56
CA PRO A 355 -2.58 -11.17 15.21
C PRO A 355 -1.54 -10.39 14.38
N TYR A 356 -0.29 -10.84 14.36
CA TYR A 356 0.84 -10.22 13.63
C TYR A 356 1.32 -11.07 12.45
N GLU A 357 0.57 -12.09 12.04
CA GLU A 357 1.12 -13.06 11.09
C GLU A 357 1.41 -12.46 9.72
N THR A 358 0.57 -11.55 9.24
CA THR A 358 0.80 -10.91 7.94
C THR A 358 0.54 -9.42 7.96
N TYR A 359 1.25 -8.71 7.08
CA TYR A 359 1.03 -7.29 6.84
C TYR A 359 1.33 -6.90 5.39
N SER A 360 1.09 -5.64 5.03
CA SER A 360 1.29 -5.13 3.67
C SER A 360 0.49 -5.82 2.57
N HIS A 361 -0.76 -6.14 2.90
CA HIS A 361 -1.73 -6.71 1.98
C HIS A 361 -1.94 -5.81 0.74
N PHE A 362 -1.88 -6.40 -0.45
CA PHE A 362 -2.16 -5.74 -1.72
C PHE A 362 -3.17 -6.57 -2.53
N VAL A 363 -4.32 -5.97 -2.87
CA VAL A 363 -5.40 -6.62 -3.62
C VAL A 363 -5.26 -6.29 -5.10
N ASP A 364 -5.09 -7.31 -5.94
CA ASP A 364 -5.02 -7.13 -7.39
C ASP A 364 -6.42 -7.07 -8.05
N PRO A 365 -6.53 -6.63 -9.32
CA PRO A 365 -7.82 -6.57 -10.02
C PRO A 365 -8.58 -7.90 -10.22
N ALA A 366 -7.96 -9.04 -9.91
CA ALA A 366 -8.59 -10.36 -9.95
C ALA A 366 -8.94 -10.88 -8.55
N GLY A 367 -8.71 -10.07 -7.50
CA GLY A 367 -9.00 -10.39 -6.11
C GLY A 367 -7.91 -11.18 -5.41
N TYR A 368 -6.75 -11.41 -6.03
CA TYR A 368 -5.63 -12.03 -5.33
C TYR A 368 -4.99 -11.03 -4.37
N VAL A 369 -4.69 -11.49 -3.16
CA VAL A 369 -4.11 -10.68 -2.09
C VAL A 369 -2.72 -11.22 -1.77
N GLN A 370 -1.70 -10.41 -2.02
CA GLN A 370 -0.33 -10.69 -1.56
C GLN A 370 -0.05 -9.96 -0.24
N SER A 371 0.73 -10.57 0.64
CA SER A 371 1.23 -9.97 1.88
C SER A 371 2.59 -10.57 2.24
N PHE A 372 3.26 -10.01 3.24
CA PHE A 372 4.45 -10.62 3.85
C PHE A 372 4.12 -11.16 5.23
N ILE A 373 4.93 -12.11 5.70
CA ILE A 373 4.86 -12.64 7.06
C ILE A 373 5.67 -11.74 7.98
N ASP A 374 5.04 -11.14 8.99
CA ASP A 374 5.74 -10.30 10.00
C ASP A 374 6.27 -11.16 11.14
N THR A 375 5.42 -11.48 12.12
CA THR A 375 5.78 -12.40 13.21
C THR A 375 4.69 -13.42 13.45
N LEU A 376 5.07 -14.69 13.52
CA LEU A 376 4.14 -15.78 13.76
C LEU A 376 4.41 -16.39 15.13
N PRO A 377 3.43 -16.41 16.05
CA PRO A 377 3.65 -16.98 17.37
C PRO A 377 3.82 -18.49 17.31
N GLN A 378 4.58 -19.04 18.26
CA GLN A 378 4.65 -20.49 18.43
C GLN A 378 3.24 -21.07 18.63
N PRO A 379 2.89 -22.20 17.99
CA PRO A 379 1.57 -22.81 18.17
C PRO A 379 1.23 -23.05 19.64
N GLY A 380 0.09 -22.51 20.09
CA GLY A 380 -0.37 -22.59 21.48
C GLY A 380 0.24 -21.56 22.43
N SER A 381 1.02 -20.58 21.94
CA SER A 381 1.50 -19.47 22.77
C SER A 381 0.33 -18.67 23.35
N ALA A 382 0.44 -18.30 24.63
CA ALA A 382 -0.48 -17.37 25.28
C ALA A 382 -0.10 -15.90 25.07
N ASP A 383 1.14 -15.65 24.66
CA ASP A 383 1.66 -14.32 24.32
C ASP A 383 2.13 -14.34 22.86
N PRO A 384 1.33 -13.80 21.93
CA PRO A 384 1.68 -13.82 20.52
C PRO A 384 2.86 -12.91 20.16
N GLN A 385 3.27 -12.00 21.06
CA GLN A 385 4.38 -11.07 20.84
C GLN A 385 5.66 -11.46 21.58
N ASN A 386 5.71 -12.60 22.28
CA ASN A 386 6.90 -12.97 23.03
C ASN A 386 8.10 -13.20 22.07
N PRO A 387 9.14 -12.33 22.10
CA PRO A 387 10.28 -12.39 21.18
C PRO A 387 11.17 -13.61 21.36
N GLU A 388 11.04 -14.34 22.46
CA GLU A 388 11.72 -15.62 22.66
C GLU A 388 11.08 -16.77 21.90
N THR A 389 9.82 -16.61 21.45
CA THR A 389 9.00 -17.72 20.94
C THR A 389 8.34 -17.46 19.59
N TYR A 390 8.12 -16.21 19.17
CA TYR A 390 7.64 -15.99 17.81
C TYR A 390 8.75 -16.26 16.79
N ARG A 391 8.35 -16.59 15.56
CA ARG A 391 9.22 -16.67 14.41
C ARG A 391 9.06 -15.43 13.54
N ILE A 392 10.16 -14.78 13.22
CA ILE A 392 10.21 -13.66 12.27
C ILE A 392 10.04 -14.22 10.86
N GLY A 393 9.15 -13.61 10.08
CA GLY A 393 8.92 -13.96 8.69
C GLY A 393 9.95 -13.30 7.76
N GLY A 394 9.75 -12.01 7.49
CA GLY A 394 10.56 -11.27 6.52
C GLY A 394 10.58 -11.95 5.16
N THR A 395 9.43 -12.49 4.75
CA THR A 395 9.24 -13.26 3.53
C THR A 395 7.76 -13.25 3.12
N LEU A 396 7.43 -13.77 1.94
CA LEU A 396 6.07 -13.74 1.41
C LEU A 396 5.14 -14.71 2.15
N ALA A 397 3.91 -14.25 2.40
CA ALA A 397 2.82 -15.08 2.90
C ALA A 397 2.20 -15.94 1.77
N PRO A 398 1.36 -16.94 2.11
CA PRO A 398 0.46 -17.56 1.15
C PRO A 398 -0.40 -16.50 0.47
N THR A 399 -0.44 -16.50 -0.86
CA THR A 399 -1.39 -15.65 -1.58
C THR A 399 -2.79 -16.18 -1.32
N VAL A 400 -3.72 -15.30 -0.98
CA VAL A 400 -5.13 -15.66 -0.84
C VAL A 400 -5.95 -14.99 -1.93
N LYS A 401 -7.22 -15.36 -2.04
CA LYS A 401 -8.14 -14.70 -2.97
C LYS A 401 -9.42 -14.29 -2.29
N ILE A 402 -9.79 -13.03 -2.47
CA ILE A 402 -11.08 -12.49 -2.09
C ILE A 402 -11.97 -12.29 -3.32
N VAL A 403 -13.26 -12.53 -3.16
CA VAL A 403 -14.29 -12.13 -4.12
C VAL A 403 -14.86 -10.80 -3.67
N LEU A 404 -14.96 -9.85 -4.61
CA LEU A 404 -15.64 -8.57 -4.42
C LEU A 404 -17.07 -8.69 -4.95
N ASP A 405 -18.07 -8.56 -4.07
CA ASP A 405 -19.50 -8.65 -4.38
C ASP A 405 -20.23 -7.40 -3.86
N GLY A 406 -20.19 -6.33 -4.67
CA GLY A 406 -20.79 -5.05 -4.34
C GLY A 406 -20.12 -4.40 -3.13
N GLU A 407 -20.80 -4.39 -1.98
CA GLU A 407 -20.28 -3.83 -0.73
C GLU A 407 -19.69 -4.90 0.20
N ARG A 408 -19.54 -6.14 -0.28
CA ARG A 408 -19.08 -7.28 0.51
C ARG A 408 -17.84 -7.93 -0.08
N THR A 409 -17.04 -8.54 0.78
CA THR A 409 -15.87 -9.34 0.38
C THR A 409 -15.90 -10.71 1.03
N PHE A 410 -15.35 -11.71 0.34
CA PHE A 410 -15.30 -13.08 0.82
C PHE A 410 -13.96 -13.72 0.48
N LEU A 411 -13.22 -14.20 1.48
CA LEU A 411 -12.09 -15.10 1.28
C LEU A 411 -12.59 -16.42 0.68
N THR A 412 -11.98 -16.86 -0.42
CA THR A 412 -12.44 -18.02 -1.20
C THR A 412 -11.35 -19.02 -1.55
N GLU A 413 -10.10 -18.59 -1.67
CA GLU A 413 -9.00 -19.46 -2.08
C GLU A 413 -7.72 -19.15 -1.29
N VAL A 414 -6.89 -20.17 -1.09
CA VAL A 414 -5.55 -20.08 -0.50
C VAL A 414 -4.58 -20.77 -1.46
N HIS A 415 -3.47 -20.11 -1.76
CA HIS A 415 -2.47 -20.53 -2.74
C HIS A 415 -1.09 -20.71 -2.11
N ALA A 416 -0.09 -21.04 -2.92
CA ALA A 416 1.27 -21.17 -2.43
C ALA A 416 1.84 -19.83 -1.96
N TYR A 417 2.85 -19.91 -1.07
CA TYR A 417 3.63 -18.75 -0.60
C TYR A 417 4.17 -17.93 -1.76
N GLY A 418 3.84 -16.64 -1.82
CA GLY A 418 4.31 -15.75 -2.87
C GLY A 418 3.83 -16.08 -4.29
N GLN A 419 2.76 -16.87 -4.44
CA GLN A 419 2.19 -17.17 -5.75
C GLN A 419 1.48 -15.96 -6.35
N VAL A 420 1.70 -15.67 -7.63
CA VAL A 420 1.13 -14.51 -8.30
C VAL A 420 0.52 -14.91 -9.64
N TYR A 421 -0.48 -14.14 -10.07
CA TYR A 421 -1.18 -14.37 -11.32
C TYR A 421 -1.10 -13.12 -12.18
N ALA A 422 -0.53 -13.25 -13.36
CA ALA A 422 -0.51 -12.18 -14.33
C ALA A 422 -1.85 -12.13 -15.06
N GLN A 423 -2.34 -10.91 -15.27
CA GLN A 423 -3.59 -10.64 -15.99
C GLN A 423 -3.31 -10.31 -17.47
N GLY A 424 -2.03 -10.16 -17.84
CA GLY A 424 -1.62 -9.92 -19.21
C GLY A 424 -0.13 -10.18 -19.48
N VAL A 425 0.23 -10.10 -20.75
CA VAL A 425 1.62 -10.09 -21.24
C VAL A 425 1.89 -8.70 -21.79
N TRP A 426 2.99 -8.07 -21.38
CA TRP A 426 3.36 -6.76 -21.91
C TRP A 426 3.65 -6.85 -23.42
N PRO A 427 3.05 -5.99 -24.27
CA PRO A 427 3.17 -6.08 -25.72
C PRO A 427 4.54 -5.57 -26.21
N THR A 428 5.54 -6.45 -26.19
CA THR A 428 6.89 -6.18 -26.67
C THR A 428 7.41 -7.30 -27.57
N SER A 429 8.56 -7.07 -28.21
CA SER A 429 9.23 -8.12 -29.00
C SER A 429 9.59 -9.32 -28.12
N SER A 430 9.35 -10.53 -28.62
CA SER A 430 9.75 -11.76 -27.94
C SER A 430 11.26 -12.07 -28.06
N ALA A 431 12.02 -11.25 -28.79
CA ALA A 431 13.46 -11.42 -28.91
C ALA A 431 14.16 -11.11 -27.58
N TRP A 432 15.12 -11.95 -27.19
CA TRP A 432 15.93 -11.71 -26.00
C TRP A 432 16.79 -10.46 -26.15
N ASP A 433 16.92 -9.73 -25.04
CA ASP A 433 17.88 -8.63 -24.94
C ASP A 433 19.30 -9.20 -24.82
N LYS A 434 20.28 -8.40 -25.24
CA LYS A 434 21.70 -8.76 -25.07
C LYS A 434 22.19 -8.17 -23.76
N ARG A 435 22.82 -9.00 -22.93
CA ARG A 435 23.65 -8.50 -21.83
C ARG A 435 24.85 -7.79 -22.45
N SER A 436 25.09 -6.56 -22.00
CA SER A 436 26.25 -5.75 -22.40
C SER A 436 27.56 -6.31 -21.84
#